data_AF-A0AAN5KT12-F1
#
_entry.id   AF-A0AAN5KT12-F1
#
_cell.length_a   1.000
_cell.length_b   1.000
_cell.length_c   1.000
_cell.angle_alpha   90.00
_cell.angle_beta   90.00
_cell.angle_gamma   90.00
#
_symmetry.space_group_name_H-M   'P 1'
#
loop_
_entity.id
_entity.type
_entity.pdbx_description
1 polymer ?
#
loop_
_entity_poly.entity_id
_entity_poly.type
_entity_poly.pdbx_seq_one_letter_code
_entity_poly.pdbx_strand_id
1 'polypeptide(L)'
;MSNRKNKTIVIEGVTPQGKTFRPSDWAERMSGSLAVFKNSRIYYSPLLQPSVNSEGYKCVLLDPKLKESSPQVYQAIIDFAKANNLKICGEEEL
;
A
#
# COMPACT_ATOMS: atom_id res chain seq x y z
N MET A 1 -16.82 10.69 18.98
CA MET A 1 -16.08 9.42 18.82
C MET A 1 -14.75 9.75 18.16
N SER A 2 -13.69 9.81 18.96
CA SER A 2 -12.39 10.35 18.54
C SER A 2 -11.73 9.38 17.55
N ASN A 3 -11.86 9.72 16.26
CA ASN A 3 -11.21 9.04 15.15
C ASN A 3 -9.69 9.25 15.29
N ARG A 4 -9.01 8.37 16.04
CA ARG A 4 -7.56 8.24 15.93
C ARG A 4 -7.32 7.78 14.50
N LYS A 5 -7.04 8.73 13.62
CA LYS A 5 -6.44 8.49 12.32
C LYS A 5 -5.16 7.69 12.59
N ASN A 6 -5.25 6.37 12.56
CA ASN A 6 -4.06 5.57 12.32
C ASN A 6 -3.48 6.12 11.03
N LYS A 7 -2.25 6.64 11.09
CA LYS A 7 -1.58 7.24 9.94
C LYS A 7 -1.31 6.12 8.93
N THR A 8 -2.30 5.80 8.10
CA THR A 8 -2.16 4.85 7.01
C THR A 8 -1.11 5.39 6.05
N ILE A 9 -0.12 4.56 5.76
CA ILE A 9 0.91 4.88 4.78
C ILE A 9 0.31 4.61 3.40
N VAL A 10 0.47 5.57 2.50
CA VAL A 10 0.02 5.49 1.11
C VAL A 10 1.24 5.43 0.22
N ILE A 11 1.39 4.33 -0.50
CA ILE A 11 2.45 4.16 -1.52
C ILE A 11 1.80 4.40 -2.87
N GLU A 12 2.15 5.50 -3.52
CA GLU A 12 1.61 5.86 -4.83
C GLU A 12 2.45 5.22 -5.94
N GLY A 13 1.78 4.65 -6.94
CA GLY A 13 2.38 4.06 -8.13
C GLY A 13 2.89 5.11 -9.11
N VAL A 14 3.55 6.13 -8.59
CA VAL A 14 4.16 7.22 -9.33
C VAL A 14 5.46 7.59 -8.62
N THR A 15 6.50 7.84 -9.41
CA THR A 15 7.77 8.36 -8.87
C THR A 15 7.63 9.84 -8.50
N PRO A 16 8.53 10.41 -7.67
CA PRO A 16 8.59 11.86 -7.44
C PRO A 16 8.71 12.70 -8.72
N GLN A 17 9.22 12.13 -9.82
CA GLN A 17 9.33 12.78 -11.13
C GLN A 17 8.05 12.69 -11.98
N GLY A 18 6.95 12.16 -11.43
CA GLY A 18 5.67 12.02 -12.15
C GLY A 18 5.57 10.81 -13.09
N LYS A 19 6.58 9.94 -13.13
CA LYS A 19 6.52 8.71 -13.93
C LYS A 19 5.63 7.66 -13.27
N THR A 20 4.56 7.24 -13.97
CA THR A 20 3.68 6.16 -13.50
C THR A 20 4.40 4.81 -13.48
N PHE A 21 4.23 4.08 -12.39
CA PHE A 21 4.74 2.72 -12.21
C PHE A 21 3.90 1.71 -13.00
N ARG A 22 4.55 0.66 -13.51
CA ARG A 22 3.94 -0.41 -14.29
C ARG A 22 4.42 -1.76 -13.77
N PRO A 23 3.60 -2.82 -13.88
CA PRO A 23 2.28 -2.86 -14.52
C PRO A 23 1.20 -2.12 -13.71
N SER A 24 0.06 -1.80 -14.34
CA SER A 24 -1.02 -1.02 -13.72
C SER A 24 -1.84 -1.81 -12.69
N ASP A 25 -1.60 -3.11 -12.54
CA ASP A 25 -2.22 -3.99 -11.55
C ASP A 25 -1.29 -4.29 -10.35
N TRP A 26 -0.18 -3.54 -10.22
CA TRP A 26 0.82 -3.77 -9.18
C TRP A 26 0.24 -3.67 -7.77
N ALA A 27 -0.69 -2.73 -7.55
CA ALA A 27 -1.29 -2.50 -6.25
C ALA A 27 -2.15 -3.72 -5.85
N GLU A 28 -2.96 -4.23 -6.78
CA GLU A 28 -3.76 -5.43 -6.60
C GLU A 28 -2.88 -6.66 -6.37
N ARG A 29 -1.77 -6.81 -7.12
CA ARG A 29 -0.80 -7.90 -6.92
C ARG A 29 -0.14 -7.85 -5.54
N MET A 30 0.29 -6.66 -5.11
CA MET A 30 0.91 -6.48 -3.81
C MET A 30 -0.07 -6.82 -2.68
N SER A 31 -1.28 -6.25 -2.72
CA SER A 31 -2.31 -6.51 -1.72
C SER A 31 -2.83 -7.95 -1.76
N GLY A 32 -2.72 -8.63 -2.90
CA GLY A 32 -3.04 -10.04 -3.06
C GLY A 32 -2.28 -10.96 -2.11
N SER A 33 -1.07 -10.56 -1.67
CA SER A 33 -0.25 -11.34 -0.72
C SER A 33 -0.92 -11.54 0.64
N LEU A 34 -1.82 -10.63 1.03
CA LEU A 34 -2.59 -10.71 2.27
C LEU A 34 -4.10 -10.85 2.00
N ALA A 35 -4.48 -11.19 0.77
CA ALA A 35 -5.88 -11.35 0.41
C ALA A 35 -6.36 -12.79 0.66
N VAL A 36 -7.65 -12.91 0.97
CA VAL A 36 -8.35 -14.19 1.09
C VAL A 36 -9.35 -14.33 -0.05
N PHE A 37 -9.35 -15.50 -0.70
CA PHE A 37 -10.37 -15.83 -1.70
C PHE A 37 -11.51 -16.58 -1.03
N LYS A 38 -12.72 -16.01 -1.06
CA LYS A 38 -13.93 -16.60 -0.48
C LYS A 38 -15.13 -16.33 -1.37
N ASN A 39 -15.99 -17.32 -1.58
CA ASN A 39 -17.23 -17.19 -2.36
C ASN A 39 -17.01 -16.52 -3.74
N SER A 40 -15.97 -16.96 -4.46
CA SER A 40 -15.58 -16.41 -5.76
C SER A 40 -15.21 -14.91 -5.76
N ARG A 41 -14.83 -14.37 -4.61
CA ARG A 41 -14.43 -12.96 -4.44
C ARG A 41 -13.10 -12.86 -3.68
N ILE A 42 -12.30 -11.87 -4.05
CA ILE A 42 -11.06 -11.51 -3.36
C ILE A 42 -11.41 -10.50 -2.26
N TYR A 43 -11.00 -10.81 -1.03
CA TYR A 43 -11.09 -9.92 0.11
C TYR A 43 -9.69 -9.52 0.53
N TYR A 44 -9.32 -8.26 0.28
CA TYR A 44 -8.05 -7.73 0.74
C TYR A 44 -8.06 -7.50 2.25
N SER A 45 -6.92 -7.76 2.89
CA SER A 45 -6.73 -7.46 4.31
C SER A 45 -6.91 -5.97 4.57
N PRO A 46 -7.54 -5.55 5.68
CA PRO A 46 -7.57 -4.15 6.08
C PRO A 46 -6.18 -3.55 6.34
N LEU A 47 -5.16 -4.40 6.54
CA LEU A 47 -3.77 -3.97 6.75
C LEU A 47 -3.05 -3.62 5.43
N LEU A 48 -3.56 -4.08 4.29
CA LEU A 48 -2.95 -3.88 2.98
C LEU A 48 -4.00 -3.89 1.87
N GLN A 49 -4.31 -2.73 1.32
CA GLN A 49 -5.40 -2.58 0.35
C GLN A 49 -4.96 -1.83 -0.91
N PRO A 50 -5.44 -2.24 -2.10
CA PRO A 50 -5.26 -1.46 -3.31
C PRO A 50 -6.24 -0.27 -3.30
N SER A 51 -5.79 0.87 -3.83
CA SER A 51 -6.59 2.09 -3.95
C SER A 51 -6.20 2.87 -5.21
N VAL A 52 -6.92 3.96 -5.47
CA VAL A 52 -6.63 4.92 -6.53
C VAL A 52 -6.72 6.32 -5.94
N ASN A 53 -5.70 7.15 -6.14
CA ASN A 53 -5.73 8.53 -5.66
C ASN A 53 -6.56 9.44 -6.58
N SER A 54 -6.75 10.70 -6.20
CA SER A 54 -7.55 11.68 -6.97
C SER A 54 -6.98 11.99 -8.37
N GLU A 55 -5.69 11.74 -8.58
CA GLU A 55 -5.02 11.92 -9.87
C GLU A 55 -5.13 10.68 -10.77
N GLY A 56 -5.72 9.59 -10.28
CA GLY A 56 -5.90 8.34 -11.04
C GLY A 56 -4.72 7.37 -10.92
N TYR A 57 -3.72 7.66 -10.08
CA TYR A 57 -2.61 6.73 -9.83
C TYR A 57 -3.05 5.58 -8.92
N LYS A 58 -2.59 4.38 -9.27
CA LYS A 58 -2.77 3.18 -8.45
C LYS A 58 -1.92 3.31 -7.19
N CYS A 59 -2.49 3.03 -6.03
CA CYS A 59 -1.83 3.15 -4.74
C CYS A 59 -2.04 1.90 -3.89
N VAL A 60 -1.17 1.72 -2.91
CA VAL A 60 -1.33 0.73 -1.84
C VAL A 60 -1.48 1.47 -0.52
N LEU A 61 -2.52 1.12 0.24
CA LEU A 61 -2.76 1.57 1.60
C LEU A 61 -2.19 0.53 2.55
N LEU A 62 -1.24 0.94 3.39
CA LEU A 62 -0.54 0.11 4.35
C LEU A 62 -0.84 0.61 5.77
N ASP A 63 -1.46 -0.24 6.59
CA ASP A 63 -1.66 0.05 8.00
C ASP A 63 -0.36 -0.25 8.79
N PRO A 64 0.16 0.70 9.60
CA PRO A 64 1.35 0.47 10.43
C PRO A 64 1.26 -0.73 11.36
N LYS A 65 0.05 -1.18 11.74
CA LYS A 65 -0.15 -2.41 12.52
C LYS A 65 0.36 -3.67 11.82
N LEU A 66 0.58 -3.63 10.51
CA LEU A 66 1.24 -4.72 9.80
C LEU A 66 2.69 -4.91 10.29
N LYS A 67 3.37 -3.85 10.75
CA LYS A 67 4.71 -3.91 11.34
C LYS A 67 4.74 -4.75 12.62
N GLU A 68 3.68 -4.67 13.44
CA GLU A 68 3.58 -5.42 14.69
C GLU A 68 3.22 -6.90 14.44
N SER A 69 2.29 -7.15 13.53
CA SER A 69 1.78 -8.50 13.24
C SER A 69 2.67 -9.30 12.28
N SER A 70 3.34 -8.64 11.34
CA SER A 70 4.16 -9.27 10.29
C SER A 70 5.25 -8.30 9.82
N PRO A 71 6.29 -8.04 10.64
CA PRO A 71 7.33 -7.04 10.36
C PRO A 71 8.07 -7.29 9.04
N GLN A 72 8.27 -8.57 8.68
CA GLN A 72 8.94 -8.94 7.43
C GLN A 72 8.13 -8.52 6.19
N VAL A 73 6.81 -8.69 6.22
CA VAL A 73 5.92 -8.29 5.12
C VAL A 73 5.87 -6.77 5.02
N TYR A 74 5.74 -6.08 6.16
CA TYR A 74 5.81 -4.62 6.20
C TYR A 74 7.09 -4.09 5.57
N GLN A 75 8.25 -4.62 5.99
CA GLN A 75 9.54 -4.19 5.48
C GLN A 75 9.68 -4.47 3.98
N ALA A 76 9.26 -5.65 3.51
CA ALA A 76 9.29 -5.99 2.09
C ALA A 76 8.47 -5.01 1.21
N ILE A 77 7.33 -4.54 1.72
CA ILE A 77 6.49 -3.55 1.02
C ILE A 77 7.19 -2.18 0.96
N ILE A 78 7.79 -1.74 2.08
CA ILE A 78 8.55 -0.49 2.12
C ILE A 78 9.78 -0.56 1.20
N ASP A 79 10.51 -1.67 1.22
CA ASP A 79 11.69 -1.89 0.38
C ASP A 79 11.30 -1.93 -1.10
N PHE A 80 10.17 -2.55 -1.45
CA PHE A 80 9.63 -2.50 -2.81
C PHE A 80 9.37 -1.07 -3.26
N ALA A 81 8.74 -0.24 -2.43
CA ALA A 81 8.46 1.15 -2.76
C ALA A 81 9.77 1.94 -2.98
N LYS A 82 10.75 1.76 -2.10
CA LYS A 82 12.08 2.40 -2.22
C LYS A 82 12.84 1.94 -3.46
N ALA A 83 12.88 0.63 -3.73
CA ALA A 83 13.57 0.07 -4.88
C ALA A 83 13.00 0.56 -6.22
N ASN A 84 11.70 0.83 -6.26
CA ASN A 84 11.03 1.35 -7.45
C ASN A 84 10.86 2.88 -7.45
N ASN A 85 11.48 3.57 -6.47
CA ASN A 85 11.40 5.02 -6.29
C ASN A 85 9.95 5.54 -6.30
N LEU A 86 9.05 4.82 -5.64
CA LEU A 86 7.64 5.19 -5.51
C LEU A 86 7.48 6.26 -4.43
N LYS A 87 6.49 7.13 -4.61
CA LYS A 87 6.17 8.15 -3.63
C LYS A 87 5.46 7.52 -2.43
N ILE A 88 6.00 7.74 -1.24
CA ILE A 88 5.45 7.26 0.03
C ILE A 88 4.91 8.48 0.79
N CYS A 89 3.63 8.45 1.15
CA CYS A 89 2.92 9.51 1.86
C CYS A 89 2.39 8.95 3.19
N GLY A 90 2.43 9.70 4.28
CA GLY A 90 1.81 9.30 5.56
C GLY A 90 2.76 8.77 6.64
N GLU A 91 4.07 8.79 6.39
CA GLU A 91 5.10 8.80 7.44
C GLU A 91 5.40 10.26 7.79
N GLU A 92 4.72 10.82 8.80
CA GLU A 92 5.33 11.94 9.52
C GLU A 92 6.56 11.38 10.23
N GLU A 93 7.73 11.75 9.71
CA GLU A 93 9.10 11.60 10.24
C GLU A 93 9.71 10.18 10.17
N LEU A 94 10.40 9.91 9.06
CA LEU A 94 11.66 9.15 9.08
C LEU A 94 12.83 10.13 9.00
#